data_AF-A0A401QDF5-F1
#
_entry.id   AF-A0A401QDF5-F1
#
_cell.length_a   1.000
_cell.length_b   1.000
_cell.length_c   1.000
_cell.angle_alpha   90.00
_cell.angle_beta   90.00
_cell.angle_gamma   90.00
#
_symmetry.space_group_name_H-M   'P 1'
#
loop_
_entity.id
_entity.type
_entity.pdbx_description
1 polymer ?
#
loop_
_entity_poly.entity_id
_entity_poly.type
_entity_poly.pdbx_seq_one_letter_code
_entity_poly.pdbx_strand_id
1 'polypeptide(L)'
;MRDERLAKILTNIQSRSRGRLMRIEYQRIIDRRDALLVIQWNIRAFNAVKNWSWMKLFFKIKPLLKSAENEKEMANLKDEFLKLKEALVKSEAKRKELEEKQVSLIQDKNDLSLQLQA
;
A
#
# COMPACT_ATOMS: atom_id res chain seq x y z
N MET A 1 -15.99 13.74 47.88
CA MET A 1 -14.57 14.15 47.76
C MET A 1 -13.74 13.26 46.82
N ARG A 2 -13.42 12.01 47.17
CA ARG A 2 -12.61 11.12 46.29
C ARG A 2 -13.36 10.73 45.01
N ASP A 3 -14.58 10.21 45.16
CA ASP A 3 -15.34 9.65 44.03
C ASP A 3 -15.82 10.72 43.06
N GLU A 4 -16.14 11.93 43.55
CA GLU A 4 -16.45 13.09 42.70
C GLU A 4 -15.25 13.52 41.84
N ARG A 5 -14.03 13.49 42.40
CA ARG A 5 -12.80 13.77 41.64
C ARG A 5 -12.54 12.69 40.60
N LEU A 6 -12.72 11.41 40.96
CA LEU A 6 -12.57 10.29 40.03
C LEU A 6 -13.59 10.36 38.89
N ALA A 7 -14.86 10.65 39.20
CA ALA A 7 -15.91 10.85 38.22
C ALA A 7 -15.54 11.96 37.22
N LYS A 8 -15.06 13.11 37.71
CA LYS A 8 -14.64 14.24 36.85
C LYS A 8 -13.50 13.86 35.89
N ILE A 9 -12.50 13.12 36.38
CA ILE A 9 -11.37 12.66 35.55
C ILE A 9 -11.87 11.67 34.47
N LEU A 10 -12.68 10.69 34.86
CA LEU A 10 -13.27 9.72 33.94
C LEU A 10 -14.13 10.38 32.86
N THR A 11 -15.00 11.32 33.23
CA THR A 11 -15.82 12.07 32.28
C THR A 11 -14.98 12.88 31.30
N ASN A 12 -13.87 13.48 31.75
CA ASN A 12 -12.95 14.21 30.87
C ASN A 12 -12.25 13.29 29.86
N ILE A 13 -11.83 12.09 30.28
CA ILE A 13 -11.25 11.10 29.38
C ILE A 13 -12.29 10.62 28.36
N GLN A 14 -13.48 10.27 28.84
CA GLN A 14 -14.56 9.78 27.97
C GLN A 14 -15.02 10.83 26.95
N SER A 15 -15.19 12.09 27.35
CA SER A 15 -15.61 13.17 26.43
C SER A 15 -14.57 13.42 25.34
N ARG A 16 -13.28 13.41 25.67
CA ARG A 16 -12.19 13.53 24.69
C ARG A 16 -12.18 12.36 23.71
N SER A 17 -12.32 11.12 24.20
CA SER A 17 -12.37 9.92 23.37
C SER A 17 -13.56 9.93 22.41
N ARG A 18 -14.77 10.25 22.91
CA ARG A 18 -15.98 10.38 22.08
C ARG A 18 -15.83 11.48 21.04
N GLY A 19 -15.30 12.64 21.43
CA GLY A 19 -15.06 13.76 20.51
C GLY A 19 -14.09 13.40 19.38
N ARG A 20 -13.03 12.63 19.67
CA ARG A 20 -12.11 12.14 18.63
C ARG A 20 -12.79 11.19 17.66
N LEU A 21 -13.56 10.21 18.18
CA LEU A 21 -14.29 9.26 17.33
C LEU A 21 -15.28 9.97 16.41
N MET A 22 -16.04 10.94 16.93
CA MET A 22 -17.02 11.67 16.13
C MET A 22 -16.38 12.55 15.05
N ARG A 23 -15.22 13.16 15.30
CA ARG A 23 -14.49 13.91 14.26
C ARG A 23 -13.99 13.01 13.13
N ILE A 24 -13.53 11.80 13.45
CA ILE A 24 -13.12 10.81 12.44
C ILE A 24 -14.32 10.41 11.58
N GLU A 25 -15.47 10.13 12.21
CA GLU A 25 -16.67 9.74 11.46
C GLU A 25 -17.22 10.91 10.63
N TYR A 26 -17.21 12.12 11.17
CA TYR A 26 -17.61 13.32 10.43
C TYR A 26 -16.76 13.53 9.18
N GLN A 27 -15.45 13.34 9.27
CA GLN A 27 -14.58 13.45 8.09
C GLN A 27 -14.99 12.45 7.00
N ARG A 28 -15.29 11.19 7.38
CA ARG A 28 -15.79 10.19 6.42
C ARG A 28 -17.12 10.59 5.77
N ILE A 29 -18.01 11.25 6.51
CA ILE A 29 -19.29 11.74 5.98
C ILE A 29 -19.04 12.84 4.95
N ILE A 30 -18.12 13.78 5.23
CA ILE A 30 -17.74 14.84 4.30
C ILE A 30 -17.10 14.25 3.04
N ASP A 31 -16.14 13.34 3.18
CA ASP A 31 -15.48 12.70 2.04
C ASP A 31 -16.49 11.96 1.15
N ARG A 32 -17.47 11.27 1.76
CA ARG A 32 -18.58 10.61 1.03
C ARG A 32 -19.48 11.60 0.31
N ARG A 33 -19.82 12.72 0.95
CA ARG A 33 -20.65 13.78 0.34
C ARG A 33 -19.96 14.35 -0.89
N ASP A 34 -18.68 14.67 -0.79
CA ASP A 34 -17.93 15.28 -1.89
C ASP A 34 -17.75 14.28 -3.04
N ALA A 35 -17.42 13.01 -2.73
CA ALA A 35 -17.37 11.94 -3.72
C ALA A 35 -18.71 11.76 -4.44
N LEU A 36 -19.83 11.79 -3.71
CA LEU A 36 -21.17 11.68 -4.29
C LEU A 36 -21.47 12.81 -5.27
N LEU A 37 -21.11 14.06 -4.94
CA LEU A 37 -21.30 15.20 -5.83
C LEU A 37 -20.49 15.05 -7.12
N VAL A 38 -19.21 14.67 -7.00
CA VAL A 38 -18.32 14.44 -8.13
C VAL A 38 -18.86 13.32 -9.04
N ILE A 39 -19.31 12.20 -8.46
CA ILE A 39 -19.87 11.08 -9.22
C ILE A 39 -21.12 11.54 -9.98
N GLN A 40 -22.05 12.20 -9.30
CA GLN A 40 -23.29 12.67 -9.93
C GLN A 40 -23.02 13.64 -11.08
N TRP A 41 -22.13 14.61 -10.89
CA TRP A 41 -21.75 15.55 -11.94
C TRP A 41 -21.09 14.85 -13.12
N ASN A 42 -20.17 13.93 -12.88
CA ASN A 42 -19.52 13.16 -13.95
C ASN A 42 -20.50 12.31 -14.73
N ILE A 43 -21.47 11.66 -14.07
CA ILE A 43 -22.52 10.89 -14.75
C ILE A 43 -23.35 11.80 -15.65
N ARG A 44 -23.76 12.99 -15.19
CA ARG A 44 -24.52 13.94 -16.01
C ARG A 44 -23.69 14.45 -17.19
N ALA A 45 -22.45 14.86 -16.95
CA ALA A 45 -21.53 15.32 -17.98
C ALA A 45 -21.27 14.24 -19.03
N PHE A 46 -21.00 13.00 -18.60
CA PHE A 46 -20.83 11.86 -19.50
C PHE A 46 -22.06 11.62 -20.35
N ASN A 47 -23.26 11.64 -19.77
CA ASN A 47 -24.50 11.47 -20.54
C ASN A 47 -24.73 12.58 -21.56
N ALA A 48 -24.31 13.81 -21.28
CA ALA A 48 -24.37 14.92 -22.23
C ALA A 48 -23.40 14.72 -23.42
N VAL A 49 -22.18 14.24 -23.17
CA VAL A 49 -21.14 14.16 -24.21
C VAL A 49 -21.05 12.80 -24.92
N LYS A 50 -21.55 11.70 -24.34
CA LYS A 50 -21.36 10.33 -24.86
C LYS A 50 -21.86 10.15 -26.29
N ASN A 51 -22.89 10.90 -26.69
CA ASN A 51 -23.50 10.81 -28.01
C ASN A 51 -22.93 11.82 -29.01
N TRP A 52 -22.09 12.75 -28.57
CA TRP A 52 -21.49 13.78 -29.40
C TRP A 52 -20.49 13.16 -30.39
N SER A 53 -20.52 13.61 -31.65
CA SER A 53 -19.76 13.00 -32.75
C SER A 53 -18.25 12.96 -32.49
N TRP A 54 -17.68 14.02 -31.89
CA TRP A 54 -16.26 14.06 -31.51
C TRP A 54 -15.92 13.05 -30.40
N MET A 55 -16.79 12.89 -29.39
CA MET A 55 -16.59 11.90 -28.33
C MET A 55 -16.66 10.46 -28.85
N LYS A 56 -17.58 10.18 -29.78
CA LYS A 56 -17.68 8.88 -30.47
C LYS A 56 -16.43 8.55 -31.28
N LEU A 57 -15.87 9.55 -31.99
CA LEU A 57 -14.62 9.38 -32.74
C LEU A 57 -13.46 9.04 -31.80
N PHE A 58 -13.34 9.78 -30.69
CA PHE A 58 -12.33 9.52 -29.67
C PHE A 58 -12.44 8.10 -29.09
N PHE A 59 -13.65 7.63 -28.77
CA PHE A 59 -13.85 6.25 -28.27
C PHE A 59 -13.48 5.16 -29.28
N LYS A 60 -13.57 5.43 -30.59
CA LYS A 60 -13.12 4.49 -31.62
C LYS A 60 -11.60 4.50 -31.81
N ILE A 61 -10.96 5.67 -31.71
CA ILE A 61 -9.51 5.82 -31.91
C ILE A 61 -8.71 5.35 -30.69
N LYS A 62 -9.17 5.66 -29.47
CA LYS A 62 -8.41 5.38 -28.23
C LYS A 62 -8.00 3.90 -28.05
N PRO A 63 -8.86 2.89 -28.28
CA PRO A 63 -8.46 1.48 -28.18
C PRO A 63 -7.39 1.07 -29.20
N LEU A 64 -7.38 1.71 -30.38
CA LEU A 64 -6.38 1.45 -31.42
C LEU A 64 -5.01 2.05 -31.09
N LEU A 65 -4.95 3.02 -30.17
CA LEU A 65 -3.70 3.54 -29.61
C LEU A 65 -3.16 2.67 -28.47
N LYS A 66 -4.03 1.90 -27.81
CA LYS A 66 -3.65 1.04 -26.67
C LYS A 66 -2.73 -0.11 -27.09
N SER A 67 -2.83 -0.61 -28.32
CA SER A 67 -1.86 -1.58 -28.87
C SER A 67 -0.44 -1.00 -28.89
N ALA A 68 -0.28 0.29 -29.17
CA ALA A 68 1.01 0.97 -29.13
C ALA A 68 1.50 1.25 -27.70
N GLU A 69 0.59 1.49 -26.74
CA GLU A 69 0.94 1.58 -25.31
C GLU A 69 1.37 0.22 -24.75
N ASN A 70 0.71 -0.88 -25.15
CA ASN A 70 1.06 -2.22 -24.70
C ASN A 70 2.49 -2.63 -25.11
N GLU A 71 2.99 -2.17 -26.26
CA GLU A 71 4.39 -2.41 -26.66
C GLU A 71 5.39 -1.69 -25.74
N LYS A 72 5.08 -0.45 -25.34
CA LYS A 72 5.88 0.29 -24.35
C LYS A 72 5.80 -0.35 -22.97
N GLU A 73 4.62 -0.77 -22.54
CA GLU A 73 4.46 -1.51 -21.28
C GLU A 73 5.23 -2.84 -21.30
N MET A 74 5.22 -3.57 -22.42
CA MET A 74 5.99 -4.80 -22.58
C MET A 74 7.51 -4.55 -22.51
N ALA A 75 7.99 -3.42 -23.06
CA ALA A 75 9.40 -3.02 -22.95
C ALA A 75 9.78 -2.71 -21.49
N ASN A 76 8.93 -1.99 -20.77
CA ASN A 76 9.13 -1.71 -19.35
C ASN A 76 9.08 -2.99 -18.51
N LEU A 77 8.14 -3.90 -18.80
CA LEU A 77 8.00 -5.18 -18.08
C LEU A 77 9.24 -6.06 -18.27
N LYS A 78 9.85 -6.03 -19.46
CA LYS A 78 11.10 -6.75 -19.73
C LYS A 78 12.28 -6.16 -18.94
N ASP A 79 12.36 -4.84 -18.82
CA ASP A 79 13.39 -4.17 -18.02
C ASP A 79 13.22 -4.48 -16.51
N GLU A 80 11.99 -4.40 -16.00
CA GLU A 80 11.68 -4.79 -14.63
C GLU A 80 11.97 -6.27 -14.35
N PHE A 81 11.66 -7.15 -15.30
CA PHE A 81 11.96 -8.58 -15.20
C PHE A 81 13.47 -8.85 -15.11
N LEU A 82 14.28 -8.15 -15.90
CA LEU A 82 15.74 -8.27 -15.85
C LEU A 82 16.28 -7.81 -14.48
N LYS A 83 15.82 -6.65 -13.99
CA LYS A 83 16.20 -6.15 -12.66
C LYS A 83 15.80 -7.10 -11.53
N LEU A 84 14.60 -7.68 -11.61
CA LEU A 84 14.13 -8.70 -10.65
C LEU A 84 15.00 -9.95 -10.69
N LYS A 85 15.38 -10.41 -11.89
CA LYS A 85 16.24 -11.58 -12.05
C LYS A 85 17.64 -11.33 -11.46
N GLU A 86 18.22 -10.16 -11.70
CA GLU A 86 19.51 -9.77 -11.09
C GLU A 86 19.43 -9.68 -9.57
N ALA A 87 18.36 -9.07 -9.04
CA ALA A 87 18.13 -8.97 -7.60
C ALA A 87 17.97 -10.36 -6.97
N LEU A 88 17.27 -11.28 -7.65
CA LEU A 88 17.11 -12.66 -7.20
C LEU A 88 18.44 -13.40 -7.13
N VAL A 89 19.26 -13.34 -8.19
CA VAL A 89 20.60 -13.99 -8.20
C VAL A 89 21.47 -13.44 -7.07
N LYS A 90 21.46 -12.12 -6.86
CA LYS A 90 22.20 -11.49 -5.76
C LYS A 90 21.71 -11.95 -4.38
N SER A 91 20.39 -12.08 -4.21
CA SER A 91 19.78 -12.56 -2.97
C SER A 91 20.13 -14.03 -2.70
N GLU A 92 20.10 -14.88 -3.73
CA GLU A 92 20.45 -16.30 -3.60
C GLU A 92 21.94 -16.50 -3.28
N ALA A 93 22.83 -15.72 -3.90
CA ALA A 93 24.25 -15.72 -3.57
C ALA A 93 24.49 -15.32 -2.09
N LYS A 94 23.83 -14.25 -1.64
CA LYS A 94 23.91 -13.80 -0.25
C LYS A 94 23.35 -14.81 0.75
N ARG A 95 22.26 -15.51 0.39
CA ARG A 95 21.71 -16.60 1.21
C ARG A 95 22.72 -17.72 1.41
N LYS A 96 23.37 -18.18 0.32
CA LYS A 96 24.38 -19.25 0.40
C LYS A 96 25.57 -18.85 1.27
N GLU A 97 26.09 -17.64 1.12
CA GLU A 97 27.19 -17.12 1.95
C GLU A 97 26.82 -17.09 3.45
N LEU A 98 25.59 -16.70 3.78
CA LEU A 98 25.10 -16.67 5.16
C LEU A 98 24.89 -18.08 5.73
N GLU A 99 24.41 -19.02 4.93
CA GLU A 99 24.26 -20.43 5.32
C GLU A 99 25.63 -21.07 5.64
N GLU A 100 26.65 -20.81 4.82
CA GLU A 100 28.02 -21.29 5.08
C GLU A 100 28.61 -20.68 6.37
N LYS A 101 28.44 -19.37 6.59
CA LYS A 101 28.85 -18.71 7.84
C LYS A 101 28.13 -19.26 9.06
N GLN A 102 26.85 -19.58 8.94
CA GLN A 102 26.07 -20.14 10.05
C GLN A 102 26.60 -21.51 10.48
N VAL A 103 27.01 -22.37 9.54
CA VAL A 103 27.60 -23.67 9.86
C VAL A 103 28.90 -23.51 10.64
N SER A 104 29.79 -22.61 10.19
CA SER A 104 31.05 -22.29 10.90
C SER A 104 30.78 -21.77 12.32
N LEU A 105 29.86 -20.82 12.48
CA LEU A 105 29.54 -20.26 13.80
C LEU A 105 28.95 -21.30 14.77
N ILE A 106 28.18 -22.27 14.27
CA ILE A 106 27.66 -23.37 15.08
C ILE A 106 28.80 -24.29 15.53
N GLN A 107 29.76 -24.57 14.65
CA GLN A 107 30.93 -25.37 14.99
C GLN A 107 31.80 -24.67 16.05
N ASP A 108 32.15 -23.40 15.83
CA ASP A 108 32.94 -22.60 16.79
C ASP A 108 32.25 -22.52 18.16
N LYS A 109 30.92 -22.36 18.17
CA LYS A 109 30.12 -22.35 19.41
C LYS A 109 30.21 -23.69 20.14
N ASN A 110 30.12 -24.81 19.42
CA ASN A 110 30.21 -26.13 20.03
C ASN A 110 31.61 -26.40 20.59
N ASP A 111 32.65 -26.01 19.86
CA ASP A 111 34.05 -26.15 20.30
C ASP A 111 34.33 -25.32 21.55
N LEU A 112 33.85 -24.07 21.61
CA LEU A 112 33.92 -23.22 22.81
C LEU A 112 33.13 -23.81 23.98
N SER A 113 31.95 -24.38 23.74
CA SER A 113 31.16 -25.03 24.77
C SER A 113 31.87 -26.26 25.36
N LEU A 114 32.59 -27.01 24.53
CA LEU A 114 33.40 -28.15 24.97
C LEU A 114 34.61 -27.68 25.79
N GLN A 115 35.28 -26.60 25.38
CA GLN A 115 36.39 -26.01 26.14
C GLN A 115 35.98 -25.47 27.51
N LEU A 116 34.74 -24.99 27.66
CA LEU A 116 34.20 -24.49 28.94
C LEU A 116 33.71 -25.60 29.88
N GLN A 117 33.48 -26.82 29.37
CA GLN A 117 33.06 -27.98 30.16
C GLN A 117 34.24 -28.82 30.67
N ALA A 118 35.46 -28.59 30.16
CA ALA A 118 36.72 -29.16 30.63
C ALA A 118 37.33 -28.30 31.74
#